data_AF-A0A625B2X5-F1
#
_entry.id   AF-A0A625B2X5-F1
#
_cell.length_a   1.000
_cell.length_b   1.000
_cell.length_c   1.000
_cell.angle_alpha   90.00
_cell.angle_beta   90.00
_cell.angle_gamma   90.00
#
_symmetry.space_group_name_H-M   'P 1'
#
loop_
_entity.id
_entity.type
_entity.pdbx_description
1 polymer ?
#
loop_
_entity_poly.entity_id
_entity_poly.type
_entity_poly.pdbx_seq_one_letter_code
_entity_poly.pdbx_strand_id
1 'polypeptide(L)'
;QIAVIRVNSLLINPEYLYYFFNSPEGDEKISALQGGGLVVNLSLKKLLTLEIPIPLRPVQDEVIGLRKIWSEQKKTLEDLIENGTTLCHTAINRLIYRG
;
A
#
# COMPACT_ATOMS: atom_id res chain seq x y z
N GLN A 1 16.37 6.80 9.30
CA GLN A 1 17.20 6.57 8.09
C GLN A 1 16.28 6.44 6.90
N ILE A 2 16.58 7.08 5.77
CA ILE A 2 15.79 6.97 4.53
C ILE A 2 16.67 6.28 3.48
N ALA A 3 16.13 5.28 2.79
CA ALA A 3 16.78 4.58 1.69
C ALA A 3 16.02 4.87 0.39
N VAL A 4 16.75 5.12 -0.71
CA VAL A 4 16.16 5.32 -2.05
C VAL A 4 16.55 4.14 -2.92
N ILE A 5 15.55 3.40 -3.41
CA ILE A 5 15.75 2.29 -4.34
C ILE A 5 15.57 2.83 -5.76
N ARG A 6 16.60 2.65 -6.60
CA ARG A 6 16.53 2.97 -8.04
C ARG A 6 16.51 1.68 -8.82
N VAL A 7 15.59 1.58 -9.77
CA VAL A 7 15.39 0.38 -10.57
C VAL A 7 15.69 0.64 -12.04
N ASN A 8 16.11 -0.41 -12.75
CA ASN A 8 16.16 -0.39 -14.20
C ASN A 8 14.72 -0.51 -14.73
N SER A 9 14.19 0.61 -15.25
CA SER A 9 12.82 0.71 -15.77
C SER A 9 12.58 -0.08 -17.05
N LEU A 10 13.60 -0.72 -17.65
CA LEU A 10 13.45 -1.70 -18.73
C LEU A 10 13.24 -3.13 -18.22
N LEU A 11 13.67 -3.44 -16.99
CA LEU A 11 13.46 -4.75 -16.36
C LEU A 11 12.24 -4.81 -15.42
N ILE A 12 12.06 -3.79 -14.58
CA ILE A 12 11.01 -3.78 -13.57
C ILE A 12 10.23 -2.46 -13.59
N ASN A 13 8.92 -2.56 -13.43
CA ASN A 13 8.04 -1.43 -13.23
C ASN A 13 8.17 -0.96 -11.76
N PRO A 14 8.54 0.31 -11.50
CA PRO A 14 8.63 0.83 -10.13
C PRO A 14 7.33 0.67 -9.33
N GLU A 15 6.18 0.74 -9.99
CA GLU A 15 4.88 0.60 -9.36
C GLU A 15 4.60 -0.85 -8.92
N TYR A 16 5.05 -1.84 -9.70
CA TYR A 16 5.03 -3.23 -9.27
C TYR A 16 5.86 -3.43 -8.01
N LEU A 17 7.09 -2.87 -7.98
CA LEU A 17 7.96 -2.98 -6.82
C LEU A 17 7.35 -2.34 -5.57
N TYR A 18 6.69 -1.19 -5.73
CA TYR A 18 5.92 -0.56 -4.66
C TYR A 18 4.83 -1.49 -4.11
N TYR A 19 4.02 -2.10 -4.99
CA TYR A 19 2.96 -3.01 -4.55
C TYR A 19 3.48 -4.32 -3.96
N PHE A 20 4.61 -4.82 -4.44
CA PHE A 20 5.28 -6.00 -3.89
C PHE A 20 5.73 -5.74 -2.45
N PHE A 21 6.42 -4.63 -2.18
CA PHE A 21 6.86 -4.32 -0.82
C PHE A 21 5.71 -4.05 0.16
N ASN A 22 4.55 -3.62 -0.35
CA ASN A 22 3.32 -3.47 0.44
C ASN A 22 2.39 -4.70 0.35
N SER A 23 2.91 -5.85 -0.07
CA SER A 23 2.23 -7.13 0.00
C SER A 23 2.65 -7.90 1.26
N PRO A 24 1.87 -8.90 1.71
CA PRO A 24 2.27 -9.73 2.84
C PRO A 24 3.65 -10.39 2.66
N GLU A 25 3.97 -10.87 1.46
CA GLU A 25 5.28 -11.46 1.17
C GLU A 25 6.41 -10.43 1.25
N GLY A 26 6.19 -9.23 0.70
CA GLY A 26 7.18 -8.15 0.76
C GLY A 26 7.42 -7.67 2.18
N ASP A 27 6.37 -7.54 2.97
CA ASP A 27 6.44 -7.17 4.38
C ASP A 27 7.16 -8.24 5.21
N GLU A 28 6.85 -9.53 5.01
CA GLU A 28 7.55 -10.65 5.66
C GLU A 28 9.05 -10.62 5.32
N LYS A 29 9.39 -10.43 4.05
CA LYS A 29 10.78 -10.33 3.58
C LYS A 29 11.53 -9.15 4.17
N ILE A 30 10.90 -7.98 4.24
CA ILE A 30 11.51 -6.79 4.88
C ILE A 30 11.66 -7.03 6.38
N SER A 31 10.65 -7.59 7.03
CA SER A 31 10.62 -7.87 8.46
C SER A 31 11.67 -8.90 8.87
N ALA A 32 11.91 -9.92 8.06
CA ALA A 32 12.95 -10.92 8.28
C ALA A 32 14.37 -10.32 8.30
N LEU A 33 14.59 -9.16 7.65
CA LEU A 33 15.87 -8.46 7.66
C LEU A 33 16.06 -7.58 8.91
N GLN A 34 14.99 -7.29 9.63
CA GLN A 34 15.04 -6.54 10.88
C GLN A 34 15.71 -7.41 11.96
N GLY A 35 16.70 -6.88 12.67
CA GLY A 35 17.30 -7.62 13.80
C GLY A 35 16.28 -7.77 14.93
N GLY A 36 16.28 -8.91 15.63
CA GLY A 36 15.32 -9.24 16.71
C GLY A 36 15.38 -8.38 17.99
N GLY A 37 15.89 -7.16 17.92
CA GLY A 37 15.87 -6.21 19.03
C GLY A 37 14.63 -5.30 19.00
N LEU A 38 14.34 -4.65 20.13
CA LEU A 38 13.24 -3.67 20.30
C LEU A 38 13.30 -2.48 19.32
N VAL A 39 14.45 -2.24 18.68
CA VAL A 39 14.64 -1.19 17.67
C VAL A 39 14.78 -1.83 16.30
N VAL A 40 13.77 -1.63 15.47
CA VAL A 40 13.78 -1.99 14.05
C VAL A 40 14.86 -1.15 13.36
N ASN A 41 16.01 -1.75 13.08
CA ASN A 41 17.09 -1.09 12.36
C ASN A 41 17.45 -1.91 11.12
N LEU A 42 16.90 -1.52 9.97
CA LEU A 42 17.18 -2.13 8.67
C LEU A 42 18.42 -1.46 8.08
N SER A 43 19.55 -2.17 8.07
CA SER A 43 20.76 -1.67 7.43
C SER A 43 20.67 -1.80 5.91
N LEU A 44 21.21 -0.83 5.17
CA LEU A 44 21.28 -0.88 3.70
C LEU A 44 21.96 -2.16 3.19
N LYS A 45 22.95 -2.67 3.93
CA LYS A 45 23.64 -3.92 3.59
C LYS A 45 22.70 -5.11 3.57
N LYS A 46 21.76 -5.20 4.52
CA LYS A 46 20.74 -6.26 4.55
C LYS A 46 19.67 -6.05 3.48
N LEU A 47 19.30 -4.80 3.19
CA LEU A 47 18.35 -4.52 2.11
C LEU A 47 18.88 -4.99 0.75
N LEU A 48 20.19 -4.87 0.51
CA LEU A 48 20.84 -5.33 -0.72
C LEU A 48 20.89 -6.86 -0.88
N THR A 49 20.68 -7.64 0.19
CA THR A 49 20.61 -9.11 0.11
C THR A 49 19.20 -9.62 -0.14
N LEU A 50 18.22 -8.73 -0.28
CA LEU A 50 16.83 -9.10 -0.44
C LEU A 50 16.57 -9.68 -1.84
N GLU A 51 16.12 -10.93 -1.88
CA GLU A 51 15.66 -11.56 -3.10
C GLU A 51 14.18 -11.29 -3.34
N ILE A 52 13.87 -10.69 -4.48
CA ILE A 52 12.51 -10.35 -4.90
C ILE A 52 12.16 -11.08 -6.20
N PRO A 53 10.92 -11.56 -6.36
CA PRO A 53 10.46 -12.07 -7.63
C PRO A 53 10.40 -10.93 -8.65
N ILE A 54 10.94 -11.16 -9.86
CA ILE A 54 10.85 -10.23 -10.98
C ILE A 54 10.15 -10.96 -12.12
N PRO A 55 8.80 -10.96 -12.15
CA PRO A 55 8.05 -11.61 -13.21
C PRO A 55 8.18 -10.82 -14.52
N LEU A 56 7.71 -11.42 -15.63
CA LEU A 56 7.69 -10.73 -16.92
C LEU A 56 6.77 -9.50 -16.90
N ARG A 57 7.01 -8.56 -17.82
CA ARG A 57 6.28 -7.29 -17.92
C ARG A 57 4.76 -7.42 -17.87
N PRO A 58 4.12 -8.31 -18.66
CA PRO A 58 2.66 -8.42 -18.64
C PRO A 58 2.11 -8.76 -17.26
N VAL A 59 2.81 -9.61 -16.50
CA VAL A 59 2.41 -10.01 -15.15
C VAL A 59 2.60 -8.87 -14.15
N GLN A 60 3.67 -8.09 -14.29
CA GLN A 60 3.86 -6.89 -13.47
C GLN A 60 2.72 -5.90 -13.67
N ASP A 61 2.31 -5.68 -14.93
CA ASP A 61 1.23 -4.76 -15.28
C ASP A 61 -0.14 -5.27 -14.81
N GLU A 62 -0.38 -6.58 -14.84
CA GLU A 62 -1.58 -7.21 -14.28
C GLU A 62 -1.69 -6.98 -12.77
N VAL A 63 -0.61 -7.20 -12.02
CA VAL A 63 -0.56 -6.94 -10.57
C VAL A 63 -0.88 -5.48 -10.26
N ILE A 64 -0.32 -4.55 -11.04
CA ILE A 64 -0.58 -3.11 -10.92
C ILE A 64 -2.06 -2.81 -11.20
N GLY A 65 -2.63 -3.39 -12.25
CA GLY A 65 -4.04 -3.22 -12.61
C GLY A 65 -4.98 -3.67 -11.50
N LEU A 66 -4.75 -4.88 -10.95
CA LEU A 66 -5.53 -5.40 -9.83
C LEU A 66 -5.47 -4.49 -8.60
N ARG A 67 -4.28 -3.99 -8.27
CA ARG A 67 -4.09 -3.08 -7.13
C ARG A 67 -4.80 -1.73 -7.33
N LYS A 68 -4.78 -1.18 -8.55
CA LYS A 68 -5.49 0.07 -8.88
C LYS A 68 -7.00 -0.08 -8.72
N ILE A 69 -7.57 -1.14 -9.31
CA ILE A 69 -9.00 -1.45 -9.20
C ILE A 69 -9.42 -1.54 -7.73
N TRP A 70 -8.67 -2.27 -6.92
CA TRP A 70 -8.95 -2.38 -5.48
C TRP A 70 -8.89 -1.03 -4.76
N SER A 71 -7.88 -0.21 -5.08
CA SER A 71 -7.73 1.13 -4.49
C SER A 71 -8.92 2.04 -4.82
N GLU A 72 -9.44 1.99 -6.04
CA GLU A 72 -10.60 2.77 -6.48
C GLU A 72 -11.89 2.30 -5.79
N GLN A 73 -12.08 0.99 -5.67
CA GLN A 73 -13.21 0.41 -4.94
C GLN A 73 -13.20 0.81 -3.46
N LYS A 74 -12.04 0.72 -2.82
CA LYS A 74 -11.87 1.12 -1.42
C LYS A 74 -12.22 2.60 -1.22
N LYS A 75 -11.71 3.48 -2.08
CA LYS A 75 -12.02 4.91 -2.02
C LYS A 75 -13.53 5.17 -2.15
N THR A 76 -14.18 4.51 -3.09
CA THR A 76 -15.63 4.64 -3.29
C THR A 76 -16.41 4.25 -2.02
N LEU A 77 -15.98 3.18 -1.33
CA LEU A 77 -16.59 2.77 -0.07
C LEU A 77 -16.38 3.80 1.05
N GLU A 78 -15.18 4.35 1.16
CA GLU A 78 -14.87 5.41 2.14
C GLU A 78 -15.75 6.65 1.90
N ASP A 79 -15.88 7.09 0.65
CA ASP A 79 -16.73 8.22 0.27
C ASP A 79 -18.21 7.95 0.61
N LEU A 80 -18.70 6.72 0.40
CA LEU A 80 -20.07 6.34 0.76
C LEU A 80 -20.32 6.38 2.27
N ILE A 81 -19.36 5.90 3.07
CA ILE A 81 -19.45 5.93 4.53
C ILE A 81 -19.47 7.38 5.04
N GLU A 82 -18.61 8.23 4.49
CA GLU A 82 -18.55 9.66 4.85
C GLU A 82 -19.86 10.39 4.49
N ASN A 83 -20.37 10.15 3.29
CA ASN A 83 -21.65 10.71 2.85
C ASN A 83 -22.80 10.26 3.74
N GLY A 84 -22.89 8.96 4.05
CA GLY A 84 -23.92 8.42 4.94
C GLY A 84 -23.87 9.03 6.34
N THR A 85 -22.67 9.16 6.91
CA THR A 85 -22.43 9.80 8.22
C THR A 85 -22.90 11.25 8.22
N THR A 86 -22.56 12.00 7.16
CA THR A 86 -22.94 13.41 6.99
C THR A 86 -24.45 13.58 6.89
N LEU A 87 -25.14 12.69 6.15
CA LEU A 87 -26.59 12.70 6.04
C LEU A 87 -27.26 12.44 7.39
N CYS A 88 -26.79 11.46 8.16
CA CYS A 88 -27.28 11.17 9.50
C CYS A 88 -27.12 12.36 10.45
N HIS A 89 -25.92 12.96 10.52
CA HIS A 89 -25.68 14.16 11.33
C HIS A 89 -26.61 15.32 10.93
N THR A 90 -26.77 15.54 9.63
CA THR A 90 -27.64 16.60 9.11
C THR A 90 -29.11 16.34 9.46
N ALA A 91 -29.57 15.09 9.35
CA ALA A 91 -30.93 14.70 9.71
C ALA A 91 -31.20 14.88 11.21
N ILE A 92 -30.28 14.45 12.07
CA ILE A 92 -30.38 14.62 13.53
C ILE A 92 -30.48 16.10 13.89
N ASN A 93 -29.58 16.94 13.36
CA ASN A 93 -29.61 18.38 13.61
C ASN A 93 -30.94 19.00 13.17
N ARG A 94 -31.45 18.60 11.99
CA ARG A 94 -32.76 19.06 11.53
C ARG A 94 -33.90 18.64 12.43
N LEU A 95 -33.85 17.47 13.06
CA LEU A 95 -34.89 16.99 13.96
C LEU A 95 -34.84 17.68 15.33
N ILE A 96 -33.65 17.92 15.88
CA ILE A 96 -33.45 18.53 17.19
C ILE A 96 -33.78 20.04 17.17
N TYR A 97 -33.33 20.75 16.14
CA TYR A 97 -33.45 22.22 16.06
C TYR A 97 -34.63 22.71 15.21
N ARG A 98 -35.61 21.84 14.92
CA ARG A 98 -36.88 22.19 14.27
C ARG A 98 -38.00 22.61 15.24
N GLY A 99 -37.72 22.64 16.55
CA GLY A 99 -38.59 23.20 17.59
C GLY A 99 -38.27 24.65 17.87
#